data_AF-A0A2G2L6Z7-F1
#
_entry.id   AF-A0A2G2L6Z7-F1
#
_cell.length_a   1.000
_cell.length_b   1.000
_cell.length_c   1.000
_cell.angle_alpha   90.00
_cell.angle_beta   90.00
_cell.angle_gamma   90.00
#
_symmetry.space_group_name_H-M   'P 1'
#
loop_
_entity.id
_entity.type
_entity.pdbx_description
1 polymer ?
#
loop_
_entity_poly.entity_id
_entity_poly.type
_entity_poly.pdbx_seq_one_letter_code
_entity_poly.pdbx_strand_id
1 'polypeptide(L)'
;MAKATERVPVLVTLKEKQQIALKAKSIGISVGELMRRATTAYKPTENEKLFESMMFHMNEATDKAEIMIDESIDFIKQSQLRIAQLESDAKNKQKRK
;
A
#
# COMPACT_ATOMS: atom_id res chain seq x y z
N MET A 1 -13.84 34.42 31.84
CA MET A 1 -14.27 33.38 30.86
C MET A 1 -13.03 32.88 30.14
N ALA A 2 -12.82 31.57 30.10
CA ALA A 2 -11.60 30.95 29.59
C ALA A 2 -11.45 31.16 28.07
N LYS A 3 -10.26 31.57 27.61
CA LYS A 3 -9.93 31.50 26.18
C LYS A 3 -9.71 30.04 25.81
N ALA A 4 -10.51 29.52 24.88
CA ALA A 4 -10.37 28.16 24.36
C ALA A 4 -9.15 27.99 23.43
N THR A 5 -8.44 29.07 23.09
CA THR A 5 -7.33 29.06 22.12
C THR A 5 -6.27 30.10 22.45
N GLU A 6 -5.00 29.72 22.32
CA GLU A 6 -3.83 30.58 22.50
C GLU A 6 -3.06 30.78 21.19
N ARG A 7 -2.25 31.85 21.11
CA ARG A 7 -1.41 32.15 19.94
C ARG A 7 0.02 31.65 20.15
N VAL A 8 0.54 30.93 19.17
CA VAL A 8 1.95 30.51 19.13
C VAL A 8 2.66 31.31 18.03
N PRO A 9 3.47 32.34 18.36
CA PRO A 9 4.28 33.04 17.37
C PRO A 9 5.45 32.13 16.95
N VAL A 10 5.63 31.94 15.65
CA VAL A 10 6.73 31.14 15.07
C VAL A 10 7.63 32.07 14.27
N LEU A 11 8.92 32.08 14.61
CA LEU A 11 9.93 32.80 13.85
C LEU A 11 10.28 32.00 12.58
N VAL A 12 10.14 32.63 11.43
CA VAL A 12 10.44 32.06 10.12
C VAL A 12 11.14 33.09 9.25
N THR A 13 11.92 32.63 8.29
CA THR A 13 12.48 33.49 7.24
C THR A 13 11.37 34.00 6.31
N LEU A 14 11.69 35.04 5.54
CA LEU A 14 10.76 35.57 4.52
C LEU A 14 10.37 34.51 3.49
N LYS A 15 11.35 33.69 3.07
CA LYS A 15 11.14 32.61 2.09
C LYS A 15 10.21 31.53 2.63
N GLU A 16 10.43 31.07 3.85
CA GLU A 16 9.57 30.08 4.50
C GLU A 16 8.14 30.61 4.67
N LYS A 17 7.99 31.87 5.10
CA LYS A 17 6.68 32.52 5.22
C LYS A 17 5.91 32.51 3.90
N GLN A 18 6.58 32.81 2.79
CA GLN A 18 5.98 32.78 1.45
C GLN A 18 5.60 31.35 1.04
N GLN A 19 6.47 30.37 1.26
CA GLN A 19 6.20 28.97 0.92
C GLN A 19 5.02 28.41 1.71
N ILE A 20 4.94 28.69 3.01
CA ILE A 20 3.81 28.28 3.86
C ILE A 20 2.50 28.90 3.37
N ALA A 21 2.52 30.20 3.02
CA ALA A 21 1.34 30.88 2.49
C ALA A 21 0.88 30.30 1.16
N LEU A 22 1.80 30.01 0.24
CA LEU A 22 1.50 29.39 -1.05
C LEU A 22 0.91 27.98 -0.86
N LYS A 23 1.49 27.17 0.03
CA LYS A 23 0.99 25.81 0.32
C LYS A 23 -0.39 25.82 0.95
N ALA A 24 -0.66 26.75 1.87
CA ALA A 24 -2.00 26.91 2.46
C ALA A 24 -3.02 27.32 1.38
N LYS A 25 -2.64 28.27 0.50
CA LYS A 25 -3.47 28.72 -0.62
C LYS A 25 -3.77 27.59 -1.62
N SER A 26 -2.79 26.76 -1.97
CA SER A 26 -2.98 25.69 -2.97
C SER A 26 -3.97 24.61 -2.52
N ILE A 27 -4.15 24.42 -1.21
CA ILE A 27 -5.12 23.47 -0.64
C ILE A 27 -6.35 24.16 -0.03
N GLY A 28 -6.50 25.48 -0.22
CA GLY A 28 -7.69 26.24 0.17
C GLY A 28 -7.91 26.40 1.68
N ILE A 29 -6.86 26.35 2.51
CA ILE A 29 -6.98 26.52 3.97
C ILE A 29 -6.15 27.70 4.47
N SER A 30 -6.40 28.13 5.71
CA SER A 30 -5.60 29.19 6.34
C SER A 30 -4.22 28.69 6.73
N VAL A 31 -3.25 29.60 6.84
CA VAL A 31 -1.90 29.27 7.34
C VAL A 31 -1.95 28.68 8.75
N GLY A 32 -2.80 29.21 9.63
CA GLY A 32 -2.97 28.69 10.99
C GLY A 32 -3.54 27.27 11.01
N GLU A 33 -4.49 26.96 10.11
CA GLU A 33 -5.04 25.61 9.94
C GLU A 33 -3.99 24.63 9.42
N LEU A 34 -3.21 25.04 8.40
CA LEU A 34 -2.11 24.25 7.87
C LEU A 34 -1.10 23.92 8.97
N MET A 35 -0.68 24.92 9.75
CA MET A 35 0.28 24.72 10.84
C MET A 35 -0.29 23.81 11.94
N ARG A 36 -1.57 23.99 12.33
CA ARG A 36 -2.19 23.10 13.33
C ARG A 36 -2.17 21.65 12.86
N ARG A 37 -2.59 21.38 11.62
CA ARG A 37 -2.58 20.02 11.04
C ARG A 37 -1.16 19.47 10.93
N ALA A 38 -0.22 20.28 10.45
CA ALA A 38 1.17 19.87 10.30
C ALA A 38 1.79 19.49 11.65
N THR A 39 1.55 20.28 12.70
CA THR A 39 2.02 19.97 14.06
C THR A 39 1.38 18.68 14.60
N THR A 40 0.08 18.45 14.38
CA THR A 40 -0.58 17.19 14.79
C THR A 40 -0.07 15.98 14.00
N ALA A 41 0.26 16.15 12.72
CA ALA A 41 0.75 15.08 11.85
C ALA A 41 2.26 14.82 11.99
N TYR A 42 3.02 15.73 12.58
CA TYR A 42 4.46 15.60 12.74
C TYR A 42 4.78 14.50 13.76
N LYS A 43 5.30 13.37 13.25
CA LYS A 43 5.71 12.21 14.03
C LYS A 43 7.17 11.89 13.67
N PRO A 44 8.14 12.32 14.48
CA PRO A 44 9.56 12.28 14.09
C PRO A 44 10.16 10.87 13.94
N THR A 45 9.52 9.82 14.45
CA THR A 45 10.08 8.45 14.44
C THR A 45 9.10 7.34 14.07
N GLU A 46 7.80 7.60 14.07
CA GLU A 46 6.78 6.57 13.79
C GLU A 46 6.56 6.36 12.29
N ASN A 47 6.72 7.41 11.48
CA ASN A 47 6.41 7.32 10.06
C ASN A 47 7.40 6.42 9.30
N GLU A 48 8.70 6.54 9.58
CA GLU A 48 9.72 5.76 8.86
C GLU A 48 9.60 4.26 9.15
N LYS A 49 9.48 3.88 10.42
CA LYS A 49 9.27 2.47 10.81
C LYS A 49 7.94 1.89 10.33
N LEU A 50 6.87 2.69 10.31
CA LEU A 50 5.58 2.25 9.79
C LEU A 50 5.65 2.04 8.27
N PHE A 51 6.30 2.95 7.54
CA PHE A 51 6.50 2.80 6.10
C PHE A 51 7.38 1.59 5.76
N GLU A 52 8.47 1.38 6.50
CA GLU A 52 9.31 0.20 6.35
C GLU A 52 8.53 -1.11 6.60
N SER A 53 7.74 -1.16 7.67
CA SER A 53 6.90 -2.33 7.98
C SER A 53 5.84 -2.58 6.90
N MET A 54 5.22 -1.52 6.35
CA MET A 54 4.26 -1.65 5.26
C MET A 54 4.91 -2.20 3.99
N MET A 55 6.10 -1.69 3.63
CA MET A 55 6.85 -2.20 2.48
C MET A 55 7.26 -3.66 2.67
N PHE A 56 7.72 -4.03 3.86
CA PHE A 56 8.04 -5.40 4.20
C PHE A 56 6.85 -6.35 3.99
N HIS A 57 5.68 -6.00 4.53
CA HIS A 57 4.48 -6.82 4.37
C HIS A 57 3.97 -6.87 2.92
N MET A 58 4.12 -5.79 2.16
CA MET A 58 3.75 -5.76 0.75
C MET A 58 4.63 -6.71 -0.07
N ASN A 59 5.94 -6.72 0.17
CA ASN A 59 6.86 -7.63 -0.50
C ASN A 59 6.57 -9.08 -0.09
N GLU A 60 6.41 -9.36 1.21
CA GLU A 60 6.09 -10.70 1.71
C GLU A 60 4.78 -11.25 1.10
N ALA A 61 3.76 -10.40 0.96
CA ALA A 61 2.51 -10.78 0.33
C ALA A 61 2.66 -11.04 -1.19
N THR A 62 3.52 -10.27 -1.85
CA THR A 62 3.81 -10.42 -3.29
C THR A 62 4.56 -11.73 -3.54
N ASP A 63 5.61 -12.00 -2.77
CA ASP A 63 6.39 -13.24 -2.87
C ASP A 63 5.50 -14.48 -2.66
N LYS A 64 4.60 -14.43 -1.67
CA LYS A 64 3.62 -15.51 -1.44
C LYS A 64 2.65 -15.67 -2.60
N ALA A 65 2.19 -14.56 -3.19
CA ALA A 65 1.29 -14.61 -4.33
C ALA A 65 1.97 -15.22 -5.56
N GLU A 66 3.24 -14.88 -5.81
CA GLU A 66 4.04 -15.48 -6.89
C GLU A 66 4.17 -16.99 -6.72
N ILE A 67 4.56 -17.45 -5.51
CA ILE A 67 4.66 -18.88 -5.20
C ILE A 67 3.31 -19.59 -5.43
N MET A 68 2.20 -19.02 -4.95
CA MET A 68 0.88 -19.61 -5.12
C MET A 68 0.43 -19.67 -6.58
N ILE A 69 0.82 -18.69 -7.41
CA ILE A 69 0.55 -18.69 -8.85
C ILE A 69 1.31 -19.84 -9.52
N ASP A 70 2.60 -19.98 -9.23
CA ASP A 70 3.44 -21.04 -9.79
C ASP A 70 2.92 -22.43 -9.40
N GLU A 71 2.57 -22.62 -8.13
CA GLU A 71 1.96 -23.86 -7.64
C GLU A 71 0.63 -24.17 -8.34
N SER A 72 -0.20 -23.16 -8.56
CA SER A 72 -1.48 -23.31 -9.28
C SER A 72 -1.27 -23.72 -10.74
N ILE A 73 -0.29 -23.10 -11.41
CA ILE A 73 0.07 -23.43 -12.79
C ILE A 73 0.54 -24.88 -12.88
N ASP A 74 1.42 -25.30 -11.97
CA ASP A 74 1.94 -26.67 -11.96
C ASP A 74 0.84 -27.69 -11.62
N PHE A 75 -0.06 -27.38 -10.69
CA PHE A 75 -1.22 -28.22 -10.41
C PHE A 75 -2.10 -28.40 -11.66
N ILE A 76 -2.36 -27.33 -12.42
CA ILE A 76 -3.15 -27.40 -13.67
C ILE A 76 -2.45 -28.30 -14.70
N LYS A 77 -1.14 -28.18 -14.89
CA LYS A 77 -0.38 -29.04 -15.81
C LYS A 77 -0.50 -30.52 -15.42
N GLN A 78 -0.34 -30.84 -14.14
CA GLN A 78 -0.48 -32.22 -13.66
C GLN A 78 -1.90 -32.76 -13.85
N SER A 79 -2.91 -31.91 -13.65
CA SER A 79 -4.31 -32.26 -13.90
C SER A 79 -4.56 -32.56 -15.38
N GLN A 80 -4.04 -31.72 -16.29
CA GLN A 80 -4.15 -31.93 -17.75
C GLN A 80 -3.50 -33.26 -18.18
N LEU A 81 -2.33 -33.59 -17.64
CA LEU A 81 -1.67 -34.88 -17.89
C LEU A 81 -2.54 -36.07 -17.44
N ARG A 82 -3.15 -35.98 -16.25
CA ARG A 82 -4.05 -37.01 -15.73
C ARG A 82 -5.31 -37.17 -16.58
N ILE A 83 -5.91 -36.06 -17.02
CA ILE A 83 -7.09 -36.09 -17.90
C ILE A 83 -6.74 -36.76 -19.22
N ALA A 84 -5.61 -36.41 -19.85
CA ALA A 84 -5.17 -37.01 -21.10
C ALA A 84 -4.96 -38.54 -20.99
N GLN A 85 -4.39 -39.01 -19.88
CA GLN A 85 -4.25 -40.44 -19.60
C GLN A 85 -5.61 -41.13 -19.51
N LEU A 86 -6.54 -40.57 -18.72
CA LEU A 86 -7.89 -41.12 -18.56
C LEU A 86 -8.66 -41.16 -19.89
N GLU A 87 -8.53 -40.12 -20.72
CA GLU A 87 -9.15 -40.06 -22.05
C GLU A 87 -8.57 -41.12 -23.01
N SER A 88 -7.26 -41.34 -22.97
CA SER A 88 -6.59 -42.37 -23.75
C SER A 88 -7.05 -43.77 -23.35
N ASP A 89 -7.11 -44.04 -22.04
CA ASP A 89 -7.58 -45.32 -21.50
C ASP A 89 -9.05 -45.58 -21.84
N ALA A 90 -9.89 -44.55 -21.78
CA ALA A 90 -11.30 -44.64 -22.18
C ALA A 90 -11.45 -44.99 -23.67
N LYS A 91 -10.68 -44.33 -24.55
CA LYS A 91 -10.67 -44.63 -26.00
C LYS A 91 -10.19 -46.05 -26.29
N ASN A 92 -9.16 -46.52 -25.58
CA ASN A 92 -8.64 -47.89 -25.74
C ASN A 92 -9.64 -48.96 -25.28
N LYS A 93 -10.42 -48.70 -24.23
CA LYS A 93 -11.50 -49.60 -23.79
C LYS A 93 -12.67 -49.67 -24.79
N GLN A 94 -13.00 -48.57 -25.46
CA GLN A 94 -14.03 -48.56 -26.50
C GLN A 94 -13.62 -49.33 -27.76
N LYS A 95 -12.35 -49.28 -28.18
CA LYS A 95 -11.84 -50.04 -29.34
C LYS A 95 -11.78 -51.57 -29.15
N ARG A 96 -11.81 -52.04 -27.90
CA ARG A 96 -11.73 -53.48 -27.55
C ARG A 96 -13.10 -54.14 -27.37
N LYS A 97 -14.20 -53.37 -27.47
CA LYS A 97 -15.57 -53.86 -27.52
C LYS A 97 -16.02 -53.92 -28.97
#